data_AF-A0A2I0AMA8-F1
#
_entry.id   AF-A0A2I0AMA8-F1
#
_cell.length_a   1.000
_cell.length_b   1.000
_cell.length_c   1.000
_cell.angle_alpha   90.00
_cell.angle_beta   90.00
_cell.angle_gamma   90.00
#
_symmetry.space_group_name_H-M   'P 1'
#
loop_
_entity.id
_entity.type
_entity.pdbx_description
1 polymer ?
#
loop_
_entity_poly.entity_id
_entity_poly.type
_entity_poly.pdbx_seq_one_letter_code
_entity_poly.pdbx_strand_id
1 'polypeptide(L)'
;MAAKSSREAPSPSSKMASLDRPLHAVGFEYDLLSAEKVTGHITVTEACCQPFKVLHGGVTAMLAEGAGSMGAYIASDFKRVAGLQLSTNHIRAAGLGELVLVEASPIQKGRTIQVWEVELWKINPSTSAKVQLLSTSRVTLLCSLPSSKEMKGFEDNLKKYCKL
;
A
#
# COMPACT_ATOMS: atom_id res chain seq x y z
N MET A 1 13.90 -20.41 36.17
CA MET A 1 14.00 -19.27 35.24
C MET A 1 13.24 -19.63 33.97
N ALA A 2 12.05 -19.06 33.78
CA ALA A 2 11.19 -19.39 32.64
C ALA A 2 11.63 -18.60 31.40
N ALA A 3 11.92 -19.30 30.31
CA ALA A 3 12.22 -18.72 29.02
C ALA A 3 10.98 -17.98 28.49
N LYS A 4 11.12 -16.68 28.20
CA LYS A 4 10.09 -15.90 27.53
C LYS A 4 9.94 -16.43 26.11
N SER A 5 8.80 -17.06 25.85
CA SER A 5 8.31 -17.39 24.50
C SER A 5 8.26 -16.11 23.67
N SER A 6 9.17 -16.01 22.70
CA SER A 6 9.09 -15.04 21.62
C SER A 6 7.86 -15.38 20.78
N ARG A 7 6.83 -14.53 20.83
CA ARG A 7 5.73 -14.60 19.86
C ARG A 7 6.31 -14.32 18.49
N GLU A 8 6.39 -15.34 17.65
CA GLU A 8 6.66 -15.18 16.22
C GLU A 8 5.65 -14.19 15.64
N ALA A 9 6.17 -13.23 14.86
CA ALA A 9 5.33 -12.37 14.04
C ALA A 9 4.45 -13.24 13.13
N PRO A 10 3.19 -12.87 12.87
CA PRO A 10 2.34 -13.62 11.96
C PRO A 10 3.05 -13.78 10.62
N SER A 11 3.18 -15.02 10.15
CA SER A 11 3.77 -15.32 8.86
C SER A 11 2.96 -14.64 7.76
N PRO A 12 3.61 -14.01 6.76
CA PRO A 12 2.91 -13.25 5.75
C PRO A 12 1.95 -14.16 4.99
N SER A 13 0.67 -13.80 4.97
CA SER A 13 -0.35 -14.62 4.33
C SER A 13 -0.13 -14.53 2.81
N SER A 14 0.37 -15.62 2.22
CA SER A 14 0.87 -15.65 0.83
C SER A 14 -0.19 -15.41 -0.27
N LYS A 15 -1.46 -15.18 0.10
CA LYS A 15 -2.60 -15.19 -0.84
C LYS A 15 -2.58 -13.99 -1.80
N MET A 16 -2.15 -12.82 -1.34
CA MET A 16 -2.18 -11.57 -2.11
C MET A 16 -0.82 -11.19 -2.72
N ALA A 17 0.21 -12.03 -2.56
CA ALA A 17 1.55 -11.81 -3.10
C ALA A 17 1.58 -11.59 -4.62
N SER A 18 0.62 -12.18 -5.34
CA SER A 18 0.50 -12.06 -6.79
C SER A 18 -0.05 -10.70 -7.26
N LEU A 19 -0.63 -9.89 -6.36
CA LEU A 19 -1.19 -8.59 -6.71
C LEU A 19 -0.10 -7.53 -6.89
N ASP A 20 0.94 -7.57 -6.06
CA ASP A 20 2.09 -6.68 -6.13
C ASP A 20 3.31 -7.35 -5.51
N ARG A 21 4.20 -7.88 -6.37
CA ARG A 21 5.38 -8.63 -5.92
C ARG A 21 6.41 -7.73 -5.21
N PRO A 22 6.75 -6.53 -5.71
CA PRO A 22 7.61 -5.60 -4.96
C PRO A 22 7.08 -5.27 -3.56
N LEU A 23 5.79 -4.96 -3.42
CA LEU A 23 5.21 -4.67 -2.10
C LEU A 23 5.22 -5.89 -1.18
N HIS A 24 4.90 -7.07 -1.73
CA HIS A 24 4.98 -8.31 -0.97
C HIS A 24 6.41 -8.60 -0.48
N ALA A 25 7.43 -8.32 -1.31
CA ALA A 25 8.83 -8.57 -0.97
C ALA A 25 9.32 -7.74 0.23
N VAL A 26 8.75 -6.55 0.46
CA VAL A 26 9.03 -5.72 1.64
C VAL A 26 8.11 -6.02 2.82
N GLY A 27 7.20 -6.98 2.70
CA GLY A 27 6.30 -7.43 3.77
C GLY A 27 5.03 -6.58 3.91
N PHE A 28 4.60 -5.89 2.85
CA PHE A 28 3.30 -5.22 2.85
C PHE A 28 2.16 -6.19 2.54
N GLU A 29 1.04 -6.00 3.23
CA GLU A 29 -0.20 -6.74 3.03
C GLU A 29 -1.38 -5.79 2.81
N TYR A 30 -2.21 -6.09 1.84
CA TYR A 30 -3.46 -5.35 1.59
C TYR A 30 -4.56 -5.82 2.55
N ASP A 31 -5.32 -4.88 3.11
CA ASP A 31 -6.46 -5.13 4.01
C ASP A 31 -7.81 -4.84 3.35
N LEU A 32 -7.89 -3.76 2.56
CA LEU A 32 -9.08 -3.31 1.86
C LEU A 32 -8.73 -2.87 0.44
N LEU A 33 -9.54 -3.30 -0.52
CA LEU A 33 -9.42 -2.93 -1.93
C LEU A 33 -10.80 -2.51 -2.43
N SER A 34 -10.98 -1.22 -2.74
CA SER A 34 -12.21 -0.66 -3.30
C SER A 34 -11.92 0.59 -4.14
N ALA A 35 -12.92 1.09 -4.87
CA ALA A 35 -12.80 2.30 -5.69
C ALA A 35 -12.74 3.61 -4.87
N GLU A 36 -13.03 3.53 -3.57
CA GLU A 36 -13.10 4.67 -2.65
C GLU A 36 -11.95 4.66 -1.65
N LYS A 37 -11.40 3.48 -1.36
CA LYS A 37 -10.34 3.31 -0.38
C LYS A 37 -9.54 2.05 -0.62
N VAL A 38 -8.22 2.18 -0.55
CA VAL A 38 -7.29 1.05 -0.45
C VAL A 38 -6.56 1.17 0.87
N THR A 39 -6.50 0.09 1.65
CA THR A 39 -5.71 0.05 2.87
C THR A 39 -4.85 -1.20 2.92
N GLY A 40 -3.78 -1.12 3.70
CA GLY A 40 -2.91 -2.24 4.00
C GLY A 40 -1.95 -1.89 5.12
N HIS A 41 -1.14 -2.84 5.54
CA HIS A 41 -0.19 -2.64 6.61
C HIS A 41 1.17 -3.26 6.29
N ILE A 42 2.20 -2.73 6.93
CA ILE A 42 3.58 -3.23 6.86
C ILE A 42 4.20 -3.12 8.26
N THR A 43 4.85 -4.19 8.70
CA THR A 43 5.73 -4.12 9.87
C THR A 43 7.11 -3.73 9.40
N VAL A 44 7.73 -2.74 10.03
CA VAL A 44 9.06 -2.29 9.66
C VAL A 44 10.08 -3.39 9.98
N THR A 45 10.59 -4.08 8.97
CA THR A 45 11.62 -5.12 9.08
C THR A 45 12.95 -4.65 8.49
N GLU A 46 14.00 -5.45 8.62
CA GLU A 46 15.30 -5.12 8.00
C GLU A 46 15.21 -5.00 6.47
N ALA A 47 14.31 -5.75 5.82
CA ALA A 47 14.11 -5.73 4.37
C ALA A 47 13.58 -4.39 3.85
N CYS A 48 12.92 -3.57 4.70
CA CYS A 48 12.35 -2.29 4.32
C CYS A 48 12.99 -1.10 5.07
N CYS A 49 14.05 -1.34 5.85
CA CYS A 49 14.75 -0.29 6.58
C CYS A 49 15.88 0.33 5.75
N GLN A 50 16.16 1.60 6.02
CA GLN A 50 17.45 2.19 5.70
C GLN A 50 18.50 1.86 6.79
N PRO A 51 19.80 2.13 6.58
CA PRO A 51 20.87 1.75 7.52
C PRO A 51 20.67 2.24 8.97
N PHE A 52 19.88 3.30 9.18
CA PHE A 52 19.55 3.85 10.49
C PHE A 52 18.38 3.15 11.21
N LYS A 53 17.99 1.93 10.79
CA LYS A 53 16.94 1.10 11.42
C LYS A 53 15.57 1.80 11.50
N VAL A 54 15.25 2.59 10.47
CA VAL A 54 13.93 3.20 10.26
C VAL A 54 13.44 2.89 8.84
N LEU A 55 12.13 2.95 8.62
CA LEU A 55 11.50 2.71 7.32
C LEU A 55 12.15 3.58 6.24
N HIS A 56 12.56 2.95 5.14
CA HIS A 56 13.21 3.63 4.03
C HIS A 56 12.21 4.55 3.30
N GLY A 57 12.60 5.80 3.02
CA GLY A 57 11.72 6.77 2.34
C GLY A 57 11.26 6.28 0.95
N GLY A 58 12.16 5.64 0.21
CA GLY A 58 11.81 4.97 -1.06
C GLY A 58 10.77 3.85 -0.92
N VAL A 59 10.75 3.10 0.19
CA VAL A 59 9.69 2.10 0.44
C VAL A 59 8.37 2.80 0.73
N THR A 60 8.38 3.91 1.47
CA THR A 60 7.19 4.74 1.68
C THR A 60 6.61 5.25 0.36
N ALA A 61 7.45 5.76 -0.55
CA ALA A 61 7.04 6.19 -1.87
C ALA A 61 6.48 5.04 -2.73
N MET A 62 7.11 3.86 -2.67
CA MET A 62 6.65 2.65 -3.37
C MET A 62 5.27 2.18 -2.86
N LEU A 63 5.05 2.20 -1.54
CA LEU A 63 3.75 1.90 -0.93
C LEU A 63 2.67 2.88 -1.40
N ALA A 64 3.01 4.17 -1.47
CA ALA A 64 2.10 5.19 -1.97
C ALA A 64 1.73 4.97 -3.44
N GLU A 65 2.73 4.74 -4.31
CA GLU A 65 2.51 4.46 -5.73
C GLU A 65 1.62 3.22 -5.93
N GLY A 66 1.95 2.11 -5.25
CA GLY A 66 1.21 0.86 -5.39
C GLY A 66 -0.24 0.97 -4.90
N ALA A 67 -0.47 1.53 -3.71
CA ALA A 67 -1.82 1.68 -3.16
C ALA A 67 -2.69 2.66 -3.98
N GLY A 68 -2.12 3.79 -4.40
CA GLY A 68 -2.82 4.76 -5.26
C GLY A 68 -3.14 4.19 -6.65
N SER A 69 -2.19 3.46 -7.25
CA SER A 69 -2.39 2.78 -8.54
C SER A 69 -3.46 1.69 -8.48
N MET A 70 -3.45 0.88 -7.42
CA MET A 70 -4.46 -0.14 -7.20
C MET A 70 -5.86 0.46 -7.05
N GLY A 71 -5.99 1.54 -6.26
CA GLY A 71 -7.26 2.26 -6.12
C GLY A 71 -7.75 2.83 -7.45
N ALA A 72 -6.86 3.48 -8.20
CA ALA A 72 -7.19 4.05 -9.50
C ALA A 72 -7.61 3.00 -10.53
N TYR A 73 -6.97 1.83 -10.51
CA TYR A 73 -7.32 0.69 -11.35
C TYR A 73 -8.73 0.17 -11.07
N ILE A 74 -9.09 0.02 -9.79
CA ILE A 74 -10.44 -0.41 -9.41
C ILE A 74 -11.45 0.69 -9.78
N ALA A 75 -11.16 1.95 -9.48
CA ALA A 75 -12.03 3.08 -9.75
C ALA A 75 -12.22 3.40 -11.25
N SER A 76 -11.31 2.94 -12.12
CA SER A 76 -11.40 3.12 -13.57
C SER A 76 -12.21 2.02 -14.26
N ASP A 77 -12.88 1.16 -13.50
CA ASP A 77 -13.53 -0.07 -13.98
C ASP A 77 -12.49 -1.00 -14.64
N PHE A 78 -11.38 -1.22 -13.92
CA PHE A 78 -10.29 -2.12 -14.30
C PHE A 78 -9.64 -1.76 -15.66
N LYS A 79 -9.66 -0.47 -16.02
CA LYS A 79 -8.91 0.05 -17.17
C LYS A 79 -7.46 0.25 -16.81
N ARG A 80 -6.56 0.00 -17.75
CA ARG A 80 -5.13 0.20 -17.57
C ARG A 80 -4.84 1.61 -17.02
N VAL A 81 -4.05 1.65 -15.94
CA VAL A 81 -3.58 2.89 -15.32
C VAL A 81 -2.05 3.00 -15.42
N ALA A 82 -1.54 4.22 -15.39
CA ALA A 82 -0.11 4.49 -15.29
C ALA A 82 0.13 5.71 -14.39
N GLY A 83 1.06 5.61 -13.45
CA GLY A 83 1.53 6.75 -12.66
C GLY A 83 2.24 7.76 -13.55
N LEU A 84 1.85 9.02 -13.44
CA LEU A 84 2.49 10.15 -14.13
C LEU A 84 3.40 10.94 -13.20
N GLN A 85 2.97 11.09 -11.94
CA GLN A 85 3.67 11.91 -10.96
C GLN A 85 3.35 11.41 -9.55
N LEU A 86 4.38 11.31 -8.73
CA LEU A 86 4.30 11.02 -7.30
C LEU A 86 5.01 12.13 -6.52
N SER A 87 4.32 12.75 -5.59
CA SER A 87 4.91 13.65 -4.59
C SER A 87 4.70 13.07 -3.20
N THR A 88 5.78 12.90 -2.43
CA THR A 88 5.74 12.32 -1.09
C THR A 88 6.47 13.25 -0.11
N ASN A 89 5.83 13.52 1.02
CA ASN A 89 6.42 14.25 2.14
C ASN A 89 6.61 13.31 3.33
N HIS A 90 7.86 13.06 3.71
CA HIS A 90 8.20 12.30 4.91
C HIS A 90 8.20 13.23 6.12
N ILE A 91 7.22 13.05 7.00
CA ILE A 91 6.98 13.92 8.16
C ILE A 91 7.68 13.37 9.41
N ARG A 92 7.63 12.05 9.63
CA ARG A 92 8.30 11.35 10.74
C ARG A 92 8.81 9.99 10.32
N ALA A 93 9.81 9.51 11.06
CA ALA A 93 10.35 8.16 10.92
C ALA A 93 9.47 7.14 11.66
N ALA A 94 9.43 5.91 11.13
CA ALA A 94 8.98 4.71 11.84
C ALA A 94 10.17 3.78 12.07
N GLY A 95 10.35 3.33 13.30
CA GLY A 95 11.46 2.47 13.72
C GLY A 95 11.24 0.99 13.39
N LEU A 96 12.34 0.23 13.39
CA LEU A 96 12.30 -1.23 13.27
C LEU A 96 11.31 -1.85 14.28
N GLY A 97 10.44 -2.74 13.79
CA GLY A 97 9.40 -3.43 14.56
C GLY A 97 8.08 -2.66 14.70
N GLU A 98 8.02 -1.40 14.27
CA GLU A 98 6.77 -0.64 14.31
C GLU A 98 5.79 -1.08 13.20
N LEU A 99 4.49 -1.04 13.52
CA LEU A 99 3.42 -1.35 12.58
C LEU A 99 2.92 -0.07 11.92
N VAL A 100 2.92 -0.07 10.58
CA VAL A 100 2.53 1.06 9.75
C VAL A 100 1.31 0.70 8.92
N LEU A 101 0.28 1.52 9.00
CA LEU A 101 -0.91 1.50 8.16
C LEU A 101 -0.70 2.39 6.94
N VAL A 102 -1.04 1.91 5.76
CA VAL A 102 -1.12 2.66 4.51
C VAL A 102 -2.61 2.84 4.18
N GLU A 103 -3.03 4.07 3.91
CA GLU A 103 -4.39 4.36 3.44
C GLU A 103 -4.34 5.26 2.20
N ALA A 104 -4.91 4.79 1.11
CA ALA A 104 -5.09 5.54 -0.12
C ALA A 104 -6.57 5.87 -0.33
N SER A 105 -6.87 7.10 -0.69
CA SER A 105 -8.21 7.57 -1.04
C SER A 105 -8.18 8.56 -2.21
N PRO A 106 -9.21 8.60 -3.07
CA PRO A 106 -9.20 9.46 -4.23
C PRO A 106 -9.48 10.92 -3.84
N ILE A 107 -8.63 11.85 -4.29
CA ILE A 107 -8.92 13.29 -4.30
C ILE A 107 -9.80 13.63 -5.51
N GLN A 108 -9.49 13.04 -6.68
CA GLN A 108 -10.24 13.27 -7.92
C GLN A 108 -10.31 11.98 -8.75
N LYS A 109 -11.52 11.53 -9.10
CA LYS A 109 -11.79 10.35 -9.94
C LYS A 109 -12.20 10.72 -11.38
N GLY A 110 -11.32 11.39 -12.11
CA GLY A 110 -11.58 11.74 -13.51
C GLY A 110 -11.45 10.53 -14.46
N ARG A 111 -12.10 10.61 -15.63
CA ARG A 111 -12.04 9.54 -16.65
C ARG A 111 -10.63 9.34 -17.23
N THR A 112 -9.89 10.44 -17.42
CA THR A 112 -8.53 10.43 -17.98
C THR A 112 -7.47 10.52 -16.90
N ILE A 113 -7.63 11.44 -15.95
CA ILE A 113 -6.69 11.65 -14.86
C ILE A 113 -7.39 11.38 -13.53
N GLN A 114 -6.76 10.56 -12.69
CA GLN A 114 -7.10 10.44 -11.28
C GLN A 114 -5.99 10.98 -10.40
N VAL A 115 -6.35 11.50 -9.23
CA VAL A 115 -5.41 11.93 -8.19
C VAL A 115 -5.81 11.24 -6.89
N TRP A 116 -4.86 10.54 -6.28
CA TRP A 116 -5.04 9.81 -5.04
C TRP A 116 -4.13 10.39 -3.95
N GLU A 117 -4.68 10.56 -2.76
CA GLU A 117 -3.92 10.84 -1.56
C GLU A 117 -3.57 9.52 -0.88
N VAL A 118 -2.32 9.38 -0.45
CA VAL A 118 -1.88 8.22 0.34
C VAL A 118 -1.18 8.67 1.60
N GLU A 119 -1.70 8.24 2.73
CA GLU A 119 -1.14 8.51 4.04
C GLU A 119 -0.57 7.24 4.67
N LEU A 120 0.59 7.39 5.32
CA LEU A 120 1.17 6.36 6.16
C LEU A 120 1.11 6.78 7.62
N TRP A 121 0.59 5.89 8.45
CA TRP A 121 0.39 6.12 9.87
C TRP A 121 1.06 5.03 10.69
N LYS A 122 1.80 5.41 11.72
CA LYS A 122 2.14 4.48 12.79
C LYS A 122 0.85 4.15 13.55
N ILE A 123 0.58 2.87 13.75
CA ILE A 123 -0.59 2.40 14.50
C ILE A 123 -0.18 1.62 15.73
N ASN A 124 -1.07 1.59 16.72
CA ASN A 124 -0.90 0.72 17.88
C ASN A 124 -1.31 -0.72 17.50
N PRO A 125 -0.44 -1.73 17.62
CA PRO A 125 -0.75 -3.09 17.17
C PRO A 125 -1.92 -3.78 17.89
N SER A 126 -2.25 -3.35 19.11
CA SER A 126 -3.33 -3.96 19.91
C SER A 126 -4.70 -3.33 19.68
N THR A 127 -4.74 -2.07 19.25
CA THR A 127 -5.99 -1.29 19.11
C THR A 127 -6.25 -0.81 17.70
N SER A 128 -5.26 -0.95 16.80
CA SER A 128 -5.24 -0.38 15.45
C SER A 128 -5.44 1.13 15.40
N ALA A 129 -5.33 1.82 16.54
CA ALA A 129 -5.48 3.26 16.61
C ALA A 129 -4.30 3.96 15.93
N LYS A 130 -4.59 4.95 15.08
CA LYS A 130 -3.59 5.84 14.50
C LYS A 130 -2.91 6.66 15.59
N VAL A 131 -1.60 6.48 15.72
CA VAL A 131 -0.78 7.15 16.74
C VAL A 131 -0.12 8.40 16.14
N GLN A 132 0.45 8.28 14.93
CA GLN A 132 1.28 9.33 14.36
C GLN A 132 1.30 9.26 12.83
N LEU A 133 1.07 10.40 12.18
CA LEU A 133 1.25 10.54 10.72
C LEU A 133 2.75 10.54 10.41
N LEU A 134 3.15 9.62 9.52
CA LEU A 134 4.52 9.40 9.09
C LEU A 134 4.80 10.07 7.75
N SER A 135 3.86 9.94 6.81
CA SER A 135 4.01 10.46 5.45
C SER A 135 2.66 10.77 4.83
N THR A 136 2.64 11.78 3.95
CA THR A 136 1.52 12.06 3.05
C THR A 136 2.05 12.12 1.63
N SER A 137 1.28 11.58 0.68
CA SER A 137 1.66 11.51 -0.72
C SER A 137 0.49 11.83 -1.63
N ARG A 138 0.79 12.35 -2.82
CA ARG A 138 -0.15 12.48 -3.93
C ARG A 138 0.35 11.73 -5.14
N VAL A 139 -0.50 10.88 -5.68
CA VAL A 139 -0.25 10.08 -6.88
C VAL A 139 -1.19 10.55 -7.98
N THR A 140 -0.63 11.01 -9.10
CA THR A 140 -1.38 11.41 -10.29
C THR A 140 -1.28 10.30 -11.33
N LEU A 141 -2.42 9.80 -11.81
CA LEU A 141 -2.48 8.64 -12.69
C LEU A 141 -3.26 8.93 -13.97
N LEU A 142 -2.80 8.38 -15.08
CA LEU A 142 -3.51 8.30 -16.36
C LEU A 142 -4.34 7.01 -16.40
N CYS A 143 -5.66 7.11 -16.62
CA CYS A 143 -6.60 6.00 -16.52
C CYS A 143 -7.36 5.68 -17.83
N SER A 144 -7.05 6.39 -18.92
CA SER A 144 -7.69 6.20 -20.22
C SER A 144 -6.93 5.27 -21.17
N LEU A 145 -6.01 4.45 -20.65
CA LEU A 145 -5.20 3.58 -21.49
C LEU A 145 -6.00 2.34 -21.91
N PRO A 146 -5.80 1.84 -23.14
CA PRO A 146 -6.44 0.60 -23.58
C PRO A 146 -5.95 -0.59 -22.75
N SER A 147 -6.88 -1.42 -22.29
CA SER A 147 -6.57 -2.67 -21.59
C SER A 147 -6.09 -3.74 -22.56
N SER A 148 -5.05 -4.49 -22.20
CA SER A 148 -4.56 -5.64 -22.96
C SER A 148 -5.25 -6.94 -22.50
N LYS A 149 -5.25 -7.98 -23.36
CA LYS A 149 -5.79 -9.31 -23.01
C LYS A 149 -5.06 -9.95 -21.82
N GLU A 150 -3.78 -9.63 -21.63
CA GLU A 150 -2.93 -10.12 -20.55
C GLU A 150 -3.38 -9.62 -19.17
N MET A 151 -4.03 -8.46 -19.10
CA MET A 151 -4.53 -7.88 -17.85
C MET A 151 -5.76 -8.61 -17.29
N LYS A 152 -6.46 -9.40 -18.12
CA LYS A 152 -7.69 -10.07 -17.71
C LYS A 152 -7.48 -11.08 -16.59
N GLY A 153 -6.37 -11.84 -16.64
CA GLY A 153 -6.04 -12.78 -15.57
C GLY A 153 -5.68 -12.09 -14.25
N PHE A 154 -5.06 -10.90 -14.32
CA PHE A 154 -4.80 -10.07 -13.14
C PHE A 154 -6.10 -9.50 -12.57
N GLU A 155 -6.98 -8.97 -13.42
CA GLU A 155 -8.30 -8.46 -13.05
C GLU A 155 -9.14 -9.53 -12.33
N ASP A 156 -9.27 -10.72 -12.90
CA ASP A 156 -10.02 -11.84 -12.32
C ASP A 156 -9.46 -12.26 -10.96
N ASN A 157 -8.13 -12.19 -10.79
CA ASN A 157 -7.49 -12.46 -9.50
C ASN A 157 -7.77 -11.36 -8.47
N LEU A 158 -7.67 -10.09 -8.88
CA LEU A 158 -7.90 -8.93 -8.02
C LEU A 158 -9.35 -8.87 -7.53
N LYS A 159 -10.32 -9.11 -8.42
CA LYS A 159 -11.76 -9.09 -8.10
C LYS A 159 -12.17 -10.04 -6.96
N LYS A 160 -11.39 -11.10 -6.70
CA LYS A 160 -11.60 -12.00 -5.55
C LYS A 160 -11.40 -11.32 -4.19
N TYR A 161 -10.66 -10.22 -4.16
CA TYR A 161 -10.28 -9.49 -2.95
C TYR A 161 -10.93 -8.10 -2.86
N CYS A 162 -11.51 -7.60 -3.96
CA CYS A 162 -12.20 -6.32 -3.96
C CYS A 162 -13.51 -6.38 -3.16
N LYS A 163 -13.76 -5.34 -2.36
CA LYS A 163 -15.10 -5.03 -1.88
C LYS A 163 -15.71 -4.09 -2.91
N LEU A 164 -16.55 -4.66 -3.77
CA LEU A 164 -17.32 -3.94 -4.79
C LEU A 164 -18.53 -3.25 -4.16
#